data_AF-A0A7Y3DN52-F1
#
_entry.id   AF-A0A7Y3DN52-F1
#
_cell.length_a   1.000
_cell.length_b   1.000
_cell.length_c   1.000
_cell.angle_alpha   90.00
_cell.angle_beta   90.00
_cell.angle_gamma   90.00
#
_symmetry.space_group_name_H-M   'P 1'
#
loop_
_entity.id
_entity.type
_entity.pdbx_description
1 polymer ?
#
loop_
_entity_poly.entity_id
_entity_poly.type
_entity_poly.pdbx_seq_one_letter_code
_entity_poly.pdbx_strand_id
1 'polypeptide(L)'
;MIDFIYQTLTKFGYTHPLHPTLTHVPIGMVIGAFIFALVALIFHRTNFAQTARHCAIFALIATVPTAILGILDWQHFFSGAILFPIKMKLVLAGILIIFLMLAVIFGFFYRNVIEKQQIDYD
;
A
#
# COMPACT_ATOMS: atom_id res chain seq x y z
N MET A 1 -9.66 -18.87 17.02
CA MET A 1 -9.60 -18.87 15.53
C MET A 1 -8.26 -18.33 15.02
N ILE A 2 -7.77 -17.22 15.57
CA ILE A 2 -6.43 -16.67 15.28
C ILE A 2 -5.33 -17.69 15.59
N ASP A 3 -5.40 -18.34 16.76
CA ASP A 3 -4.40 -19.34 17.15
C ASP A 3 -4.33 -20.55 16.22
N PHE A 4 -5.42 -20.90 15.52
CA PHE A 4 -5.40 -21.97 14.52
C PHE A 4 -4.50 -21.61 13.33
N ILE A 5 -4.53 -20.35 12.89
CA ILE A 5 -3.67 -19.84 11.81
C ILE A 5 -2.21 -19.91 12.27
N TYR A 6 -1.87 -19.30 13.41
CA TYR A 6 -0.48 -19.28 13.91
C TYR A 6 0.04 -20.68 14.26
N GLN A 7 -0.77 -21.57 14.83
CA GLN A 7 -0.36 -22.96 15.10
C GLN A 7 -0.11 -23.75 13.81
N THR A 8 -0.92 -23.52 12.77
CA THR A 8 -0.69 -24.15 11.46
C THR A 8 0.62 -23.65 10.85
N LEU A 9 0.85 -22.33 10.84
CA LEU A 9 2.11 -21.74 10.37
C LEU A 9 3.33 -22.21 11.19
N THR A 10 3.17 -22.35 12.51
CA THR A 10 4.22 -22.87 13.40
C THR A 10 4.58 -24.32 13.06
N LYS A 11 3.59 -25.16 12.69
CA LYS A 11 3.85 -26.53 12.21
C LYS A 11 4.66 -26.56 10.90
N PHE A 12 4.56 -25.52 10.08
CA PHE A 12 5.39 -25.32 8.88
C PHE A 12 6.72 -24.59 9.18
N GLY A 13 7.03 -24.30 10.45
CA GLY A 13 8.26 -23.65 10.87
C GLY A 13 8.24 -22.11 10.82
N TYR A 14 7.09 -21.49 10.57
CA TYR A 14 6.95 -20.04 10.56
C TYR A 14 6.41 -19.52 11.89
N THR A 15 7.30 -18.94 12.71
CA THR A 15 6.98 -18.39 14.04
C THR A 15 6.98 -16.87 14.09
N HIS A 16 7.19 -16.22 12.94
CA HIS A 16 7.31 -14.77 12.86
C HIS A 16 5.94 -14.09 12.71
N PRO A 17 5.82 -12.79 13.02
CA PRO A 17 4.61 -12.03 12.73
C PRO A 17 4.33 -12.00 11.22
N LEU A 18 3.04 -11.97 10.84
CA LEU A 18 2.61 -12.01 9.45
C LEU A 18 2.54 -10.60 8.81
N HIS A 19 2.30 -9.58 9.62
CA HIS A 19 2.19 -8.21 9.18
C HIS A 19 3.49 -7.69 8.53
N PRO A 20 4.70 -7.83 9.13
CA PRO A 20 5.93 -7.27 8.57
C PRO A 20 6.22 -7.77 7.15
N THR A 21 6.00 -9.06 6.87
CA THR A 21 6.22 -9.61 5.53
C THR A 21 5.27 -9.01 4.51
N LEU A 22 3.98 -8.86 4.86
CA LEU A 22 3.02 -8.26 3.94
C LEU A 22 3.20 -6.74 3.78
N THR A 23 3.74 -6.02 4.78
CA THR A 23 4.00 -4.56 4.65
C THR A 23 4.93 -4.20 3.50
N HIS A 24 5.82 -5.11 3.06
CA HIS A 24 6.68 -4.87 1.92
C HIS A 24 5.92 -4.64 0.62
N VAL A 25 4.72 -5.21 0.46
CA VAL A 25 3.88 -5.02 -0.72
C VAL A 25 3.38 -3.58 -0.85
N PRO A 26 2.60 -3.00 0.09
CA PRO A 26 2.16 -1.62 -0.02
C PRO A 26 3.35 -0.64 -0.03
N ILE A 27 4.44 -0.91 0.70
CA ILE A 27 5.65 -0.07 0.66
C ILE A 27 6.25 -0.05 -0.76
N GLY A 28 6.50 -1.21 -1.35
CA GLY A 28 7.06 -1.31 -2.69
C GLY A 28 6.15 -0.67 -3.75
N MET A 29 4.84 -0.83 -3.62
CA MET A 29 3.87 -0.24 -4.54
C MET A 29 3.76 1.28 -4.40
N VAL A 30 3.85 1.84 -3.18
CA VAL A 30 3.89 3.30 -2.96
C VAL A 30 5.16 3.89 -3.60
N ILE A 31 6.32 3.26 -3.39
CA ILE A 31 7.58 3.70 -3.98
C ILE A 31 7.51 3.61 -5.51
N GLY A 32 6.99 2.50 -6.04
CA GLY A 32 6.77 2.33 -7.48
C GLY A 32 5.86 3.41 -8.07
N ALA A 33 4.74 3.70 -7.40
CA ALA A 33 3.83 4.76 -7.82
C ALA A 33 4.53 6.13 -7.90
N PHE A 34 5.35 6.45 -6.90
CA PHE A 34 6.11 7.69 -6.87
C PHE A 34 7.14 7.77 -8.01
N ILE A 35 7.93 6.73 -8.22
CA ILE A 35 8.96 6.69 -9.28
C ILE A 35 8.30 6.81 -10.66
N PHE A 36 7.26 6.03 -10.94
CA PHE A 36 6.58 6.10 -12.24
C PHE A 36 5.88 7.44 -12.47
N ALA A 37 5.36 8.09 -11.41
CA ALA A 37 4.78 9.42 -11.53
C ALA A 37 5.85 10.47 -11.89
N LEU A 38 7.04 10.41 -11.27
CA LEU A 38 8.16 11.28 -11.63
C LEU A 38 8.62 11.06 -13.07
N VAL A 39 8.75 9.80 -13.50
CA VAL A 39 9.12 9.47 -14.89
C VAL A 39 8.05 9.99 -15.86
N ALA A 40 6.76 9.84 -15.53
CA ALA A 40 5.69 10.38 -16.36
C ALA A 40 5.76 11.91 -16.50
N LEU A 41 6.12 12.59 -15.41
CA LEU A 41 6.26 14.06 -15.39
C LEU A 41 7.44 14.54 -16.23
N ILE A 42 8.58 13.83 -16.18
CA ILE A 42 9.79 14.21 -16.94
C ILE A 42 9.64 13.92 -18.43
N PHE A 43 9.05 12.77 -18.78
CA PHE A 43 8.98 12.31 -20.17
C PHE A 43 7.65 12.61 -20.86
N HIS A 44 6.67 13.19 -20.16
CA HIS A 44 5.33 13.50 -20.67
C HIS A 44 4.63 12.31 -21.36
N ARG A 45 4.86 11.08 -20.88
CA ARG A 45 4.25 9.85 -21.44
C ARG A 45 3.13 9.34 -20.55
N THR A 46 1.94 9.19 -21.12
CA THR A 46 0.74 8.68 -20.44
C THR A 46 0.88 7.26 -19.91
N ASN A 47 1.69 6.42 -20.57
CA ASN A 47 1.96 5.04 -20.15
C ASN A 47 2.56 4.95 -18.74
N PHE A 48 3.53 5.82 -18.41
CA PHE A 48 4.15 5.83 -17.07
C PHE A 48 3.17 6.36 -16.01
N ALA A 49 2.35 7.36 -16.35
CA ALA A 49 1.31 7.87 -15.46
C ALA A 49 0.27 6.77 -15.13
N GLN A 50 -0.06 5.94 -16.13
CA GLN A 50 -0.95 4.80 -15.95
C GLN A 50 -0.33 3.74 -15.03
N THR A 51 0.95 3.41 -15.21
CA THR A 51 1.67 2.48 -14.32
C THR A 51 1.73 3.01 -12.89
N ALA A 52 2.00 4.31 -12.70
CA ALA A 52 1.97 4.94 -11.38
C ALA A 52 0.62 4.75 -10.68
N ARG A 53 -0.48 4.93 -11.43
CA ARG A 53 -1.83 4.70 -10.93
C ARG A 53 -2.08 3.22 -10.59
N HIS A 54 -1.64 2.28 -11.42
CA HIS A 54 -1.76 0.85 -11.12
C HIS A 54 -1.05 0.49 -9.81
N CYS A 55 0.16 1.01 -9.60
CA CYS A 55 0.89 0.85 -8.34
C CYS A 55 0.11 1.43 -7.15
N ALA A 56 -0.46 2.64 -7.28
CA ALA A 56 -1.26 3.24 -6.20
C ALA A 56 -2.52 2.42 -5.88
N ILE A 57 -3.23 1.92 -6.90
CA ILE A 57 -4.39 1.04 -6.72
C ILE A 57 -3.98 -0.27 -6.02
N PHE A 58 -2.88 -0.88 -6.45
CA PHE A 58 -2.44 -2.13 -5.85
C PHE A 58 -1.95 -1.94 -4.42
N ALA A 59 -1.27 -0.83 -4.12
CA ALA A 59 -0.91 -0.44 -2.76
C ALA A 59 -2.16 -0.33 -1.87
N LEU A 60 -3.24 0.30 -2.37
CA LEU A 60 -4.49 0.45 -1.63
C LEU A 60 -5.12 -0.91 -1.33
N ILE A 61 -5.22 -1.77 -2.34
CA ILE A 61 -5.76 -3.14 -2.18
C ILE A 61 -4.92 -3.93 -1.18
N ALA A 62 -3.59 -3.87 -1.27
CA ALA A 62 -2.68 -4.60 -0.39
C ALA A 62 -2.65 -4.05 1.04
N THR A 63 -2.95 -2.76 1.24
CA THR A 63 -2.98 -2.14 2.57
C THR A 63 -4.08 -2.73 3.44
N VAL A 64 -5.22 -3.14 2.86
CA VAL A 64 -6.33 -3.75 3.60
C VAL A 64 -5.94 -5.08 4.27
N PRO A 65 -5.49 -6.13 3.57
CA PRO A 65 -5.03 -7.35 4.20
C PRO A 65 -3.81 -7.11 5.10
N THR A 66 -2.94 -6.16 4.77
CA THR A 66 -1.80 -5.77 5.63
C THR A 66 -2.27 -5.23 6.99
N ALA A 67 -3.30 -4.39 7.01
CA ALA A 67 -3.88 -3.86 8.24
C ALA A 67 -4.57 -4.96 9.06
N ILE A 68 -5.29 -5.88 8.40
CA ILE A 68 -5.90 -7.04 9.05
C ILE A 68 -4.83 -7.91 9.72
N LEU A 69 -3.75 -8.26 9.01
CA LEU A 69 -2.64 -9.02 9.59
C LEU A 69 -1.99 -8.27 10.76
N GLY A 70 -1.91 -6.94 10.69
CA GLY A 70 -1.41 -6.11 11.80
C GLY A 70 -2.29 -6.20 13.05
N ILE A 71 -3.62 -6.25 12.88
CA ILE A 71 -4.57 -6.47 13.98
C ILE A 71 -4.43 -7.89 14.54
N LEU A 72 -4.28 -8.91 13.67
CA LEU A 72 -4.08 -10.29 14.09
C LEU A 72 -2.78 -10.48 14.90
N ASP A 73 -1.67 -9.91 14.42
CA ASP A 73 -0.39 -9.92 15.14
C ASP A 73 -0.49 -9.18 16.47
N TRP A 74 -1.22 -8.05 16.49
CA TRP A 74 -1.45 -7.31 17.72
C TRP A 74 -2.24 -8.11 18.76
N GLN A 75 -3.28 -8.82 18.33
CA GLN A 75 -4.07 -9.68 19.22
C GLN A 75 -3.27 -10.91 19.68
N HIS A 76 -2.50 -11.54 18.80
CA HIS A 76 -1.76 -12.77 19.12
C HIS A 76 -0.54 -12.52 20.02
N PHE A 77 0.32 -11.56 19.68
CA PHE A 77 1.59 -11.36 20.39
C PHE A 77 1.51 -10.40 21.58
N PHE A 78 0.54 -9.48 21.58
CA PHE A 78 0.43 -8.44 22.61
C PHE A 78 -0.89 -8.52 23.38
N SER A 79 -1.70 -9.57 23.16
CA SER A 79 -3.00 -9.77 23.80
C SER A 79 -3.93 -8.56 23.69
N GLY A 80 -3.80 -7.75 22.63
CA GLY A 80 -4.58 -6.53 22.45
C GLY A 80 -4.17 -5.35 23.34
N ALA A 81 -2.96 -5.36 23.92
CA ALA A 81 -2.47 -4.25 24.74
C ALA A 81 -2.36 -2.95 23.91
N ILE A 82 -2.97 -1.86 24.40
CA ILE A 82 -2.94 -0.55 23.74
C ILE A 82 -1.61 0.13 24.05
N LEU A 83 -0.59 -0.25 23.28
CA LEU A 83 0.75 0.33 23.37
C LEU A 83 0.83 1.56 22.46
N PHE A 84 1.62 2.56 22.86
CA PHE A 84 1.84 3.77 22.05
C PHE A 84 2.24 3.46 20.58
N PRO A 85 3.17 2.53 20.30
CA PRO A 85 3.51 2.17 18.92
C PRO A 85 2.34 1.60 18.11
N ILE A 86 1.42 0.86 18.74
CA ILE A 86 0.25 0.29 18.07
C ILE A 86 -0.72 1.41 17.69
N LYS A 87 -0.98 2.34 18.62
CA LYS A 87 -1.82 3.52 18.35
C LYS A 87 -1.27 4.32 17.17
N MET A 88 0.03 4.59 17.15
CA MET A 88 0.68 5.31 16.04
C MET A 88 0.55 4.57 14.71
N LYS A 89 0.79 3.25 14.69
CA LYS A 89 0.66 2.44 13.46
C LYS A 89 -0.76 2.47 12.89
N LEU A 90 -1.79 2.39 13.73
CA LEU A 90 -3.19 2.47 13.28
C LEU A 90 -3.52 3.84 12.67
N VAL A 91 -3.07 4.93 13.30
CA VAL A 91 -3.24 6.29 12.76
C VAL A 91 -2.51 6.45 11.43
N LEU A 92 -1.23 6.02 11.35
CA LEU A 92 -0.44 6.10 10.12
C LEU A 92 -1.05 5.25 9.00
N ALA A 93 -1.59 4.07 9.29
CA ALA A 93 -2.27 3.24 8.31
C ALA A 93 -3.52 3.94 7.75
N GLY A 94 -4.30 4.61 8.61
CA GLY A 94 -5.43 5.42 8.17
C GLY A 94 -5.01 6.58 7.26
N ILE A 95 -3.96 7.31 7.64
CA ILE A 95 -3.40 8.40 6.81
C ILE A 95 -2.93 7.86 5.45
N LEU A 96 -2.23 6.72 5.44
CA LEU A 96 -1.75 6.09 4.21
C LEU A 96 -2.92 5.74 3.27
N ILE A 97 -3.99 5.16 3.79
CA ILE A 97 -5.19 4.83 2.99
C ILE A 97 -5.78 6.11 2.36
N ILE A 98 -5.91 7.19 3.14
CA ILE A 98 -6.41 8.46 2.63
C ILE A 98 -5.50 8.99 1.51
N PHE A 99 -4.18 8.96 1.71
CA PHE A 99 -3.22 9.43 0.72
C PHE A 99 -3.25 8.59 -0.55
N LEU A 100 -3.38 7.27 -0.42
CA LEU A 100 -3.52 6.37 -1.57
C LEU A 100 -4.83 6.61 -2.33
N MET A 101 -5.94 6.83 -1.62
CA MET A 101 -7.22 7.19 -2.24
C MET A 101 -7.09 8.49 -3.03
N LEU A 102 -6.48 9.52 -2.44
CA LEU A 102 -6.21 10.77 -3.13
C LEU A 102 -5.28 10.57 -4.33
N ALA A 103 -4.21 9.78 -4.21
CA ALA A 103 -3.30 9.49 -5.32
C ALA A 103 -4.01 8.78 -6.49
N VAL A 104 -4.93 7.86 -6.20
CA VAL A 104 -5.73 7.19 -7.24
C VAL A 104 -6.69 8.16 -7.94
N ILE A 105 -7.33 9.07 -7.18
CA ILE A 105 -8.25 10.08 -7.71
C ILE A 105 -7.48 11.15 -8.52
N PHE A 106 -6.44 11.75 -7.95
CA PHE A 106 -5.64 12.77 -8.62
C PHE A 106 -4.83 12.22 -9.79
N GLY A 107 -4.34 10.97 -9.70
CA GLY A 107 -3.66 10.30 -10.80
C GLY A 107 -4.54 10.13 -12.04
N PHE A 108 -5.86 10.03 -11.86
CA PHE A 108 -6.82 10.05 -12.98
C PHE A 108 -6.85 11.41 -13.67
N PHE A 109 -6.96 12.50 -12.90
CA PHE A 109 -6.97 13.86 -13.44
C PHE A 109 -5.65 14.21 -14.13
N TYR A 110 -4.52 13.84 -13.53
CA TYR A 110 -3.19 14.13 -14.07
C TYR A 110 -2.92 13.41 -15.40
N ARG A 111 -3.38 12.17 -15.55
CA ARG A 111 -3.29 11.43 -16.83
C ARG A 111 -3.99 12.20 -17.95
N ASN A 112 -5.19 12.72 -17.72
CA ASN A 112 -5.96 13.46 -18.73
C ASN A 112 -5.24 14.74 -19.18
N VAL A 113 -4.47 15.37 -18.28
CA VAL A 113 -3.65 16.55 -18.60
C VAL A 113 -2.47 16.18 -19.50
N ILE A 114 -1.71 15.14 -19.16
CA ILE A 114 -0.59 14.66 -19.99
C ILE A 114 -1.09 14.20 -21.36
N GLU A 115 -2.21 13.49 -21.40
CA GLU A 115 -2.80 12.99 -22.65
C GLU A 115 -3.14 14.13 -23.60
N LYS A 116 -3.73 15.22 -23.09
CA LYS A 116 -3.98 16.43 -23.90
C LYS A 116 -2.69 17.07 -24.42
N GLN A 117 -1.63 17.12 -23.62
CA GLN A 117 -0.34 17.65 -24.09
C GLN A 117 0.30 16.76 -25.14
N GLN A 118 0.21 15.44 -24.99
CA GLN A 118 0.81 14.51 -25.95
C GLN A 118 0.14 14.61 -27.33
N ILE A 119 -1.19 14.79 -27.37
CA ILE A 119 -1.93 14.99 -28.63
C ILE A 119 -1.56 16.32 -29.33
N ASP A 120 -1.17 17.34 -28.58
CA ASP A 120 -0.79 18.66 -29.14
C ASP A 120 0.62 18.69 -29.75
N TYR A 121 1.44 17.65 -29.45
CA TYR A 121 2.82 17.52 -29.94
C TYR A 121 2.98 16.49 -31.08
N ASP A 122 1.96 15.68 -31.37
CA ASP A 122 1.92 14.67 -32.45
C ASP A 122 1.17 15.21 -33.69
#